data_AF-A0A2V2DLY5-F1
#
_entry.id   AF-A0A2V2DLY5-F1
#
_cell.length_a   1.000
_cell.length_b   1.000
_cell.length_c   1.000
_cell.angle_alpha   90.00
_cell.angle_beta   90.00
_cell.angle_gamma   90.00
#
_symmetry.space_group_name_H-M   'P 1'
#
loop_
_entity.id
_entity.type
_entity.pdbx_description
1 polymer ?
#
loop_
_entity_poly.entity_id
_entity_poly.type
_entity_poly.pdbx_seq_one_letter_code
_entity_poly.pdbx_strand_id
1 'polypeptide(L)'
;MNRTTPDETATVYTVTGSCELTQEGDSLVVNCKTDMMDGTLIKLSVDSYNGDVLASEVKTVENGAASAAFAVDSKWSGAVYGNAVVLPSANGEQTKEFYEKYGKKMQNINSEALIWNVEGNIIIFQSKELDLGA
;
A
#
# COMPACT_ATOMS: atom_id res chain seq x y z
N MET A 1 1.27 13.04 -20.66
CA MET A 1 -0.14 12.62 -20.43
C MET A 1 -0.65 13.36 -19.22
N ASN A 2 -1.92 13.77 -19.22
CA ASN A 2 -2.52 14.44 -18.06
C ASN A 2 -3.05 13.41 -17.07
N ARG A 3 -2.94 13.72 -15.78
CA ARG A 3 -3.57 12.93 -14.71
C ARG A 3 -5.07 12.80 -14.99
N THR A 4 -5.59 11.58 -14.90
CA THR A 4 -7.04 11.35 -14.98
C THR A 4 -7.70 11.95 -13.74
N THR A 5 -8.67 12.84 -13.95
CA THR A 5 -9.43 13.50 -12.89
C THR A 5 -10.79 12.83 -12.71
N PRO A 6 -11.44 12.97 -11.53
CA PRO A 6 -12.84 12.59 -11.38
C PRO A 6 -13.73 13.23 -12.45
N ASP A 7 -14.80 12.55 -12.84
CA ASP A 7 -15.88 13.15 -13.61
C ASP A 7 -16.63 14.18 -12.75
N GLU A 8 -17.27 15.17 -13.36
CA GLU A 8 -17.92 16.29 -12.62
C GLU A 8 -18.99 15.83 -11.61
N THR A 9 -19.64 14.69 -11.86
CA THR A 9 -20.66 14.11 -10.98
C THR A 9 -20.12 13.04 -10.04
N ALA A 10 -18.84 12.70 -10.12
CA ALA A 10 -18.25 11.65 -9.31
C ALA A 10 -18.09 12.12 -7.86
N THR A 11 -18.40 11.25 -6.92
CA THR A 11 -18.05 11.47 -5.51
C THR A 11 -16.57 11.22 -5.33
N VAL A 12 -15.85 12.19 -4.75
CA VAL A 12 -14.44 12.03 -4.37
C VAL A 12 -14.36 11.58 -2.92
N TYR A 13 -13.62 10.50 -2.69
CA TYR A 13 -13.42 9.92 -1.37
C TYR A 13 -12.05 10.33 -0.84
N THR A 14 -12.03 10.93 0.35
CA THR A 14 -10.77 11.10 1.08
C THR A 14 -10.38 9.76 1.69
N VAL A 15 -9.17 9.30 1.40
CA VAL A 15 -8.60 8.05 1.93
C VAL A 15 -7.43 8.37 2.83
N THR A 16 -7.43 7.74 3.99
CA THR A 16 -6.37 7.82 4.99
C THR A 16 -5.87 6.43 5.38
N GLY A 17 -4.66 6.39 5.93
CA GLY A 17 -4.07 5.15 6.39
C GLY A 17 -2.70 5.36 6.99
N SER A 18 -2.17 4.30 7.57
CA SER A 18 -0.86 4.26 8.20
C SER A 18 -0.30 2.84 8.17
N CYS A 19 1.02 2.71 8.29
CA CYS A 19 1.70 1.43 8.42
C CYS A 19 2.64 1.46 9.62
N GLU A 20 2.82 0.29 10.22
CA GLU A 20 3.80 0.01 11.26
C GLU A 20 4.61 -1.22 10.87
N LEU A 21 5.91 -1.17 11.14
CA LEU A 21 6.83 -2.28 10.96
C LEU A 21 7.40 -2.65 12.33
N THR A 22 7.19 -3.90 12.75
CA THR A 22 7.73 -4.44 14.01
C THR A 22 8.55 -5.68 13.74
N GLN A 23 9.51 -5.96 14.63
CA GLN A 23 10.23 -7.22 14.64
C GLN A 23 9.64 -8.16 15.70
N GLU A 24 9.23 -9.34 15.29
CA GLU A 24 8.66 -10.40 16.12
C GLU A 24 9.49 -11.68 15.94
N GLY A 25 10.48 -11.88 16.82
CA GLY A 25 11.45 -12.96 16.66
C GLY A 25 12.27 -12.81 15.38
N ASP A 26 12.24 -13.84 14.54
CA ASP A 26 12.96 -13.90 13.26
C ASP A 26 12.12 -13.37 12.08
N SER A 27 11.03 -12.66 12.36
CA SER A 27 10.14 -12.09 11.34
C SER A 27 9.93 -10.60 11.52
N LEU A 28 9.75 -9.91 10.40
CA LEU A 28 9.23 -8.55 10.33
C LEU A 28 7.75 -8.59 10.01
N VAL A 29 6.95 -7.86 10.78
CA VAL A 29 5.50 -7.77 10.61
C VAL A 29 5.14 -6.38 10.14
N VAL A 30 4.56 -6.29 8.94
CA VAL A 30 4.00 -5.08 8.38
C VAL A 30 2.51 -5.07 8.71
N ASN A 31 2.06 -4.10 9.51
CA ASN A 31 0.65 -3.94 9.85
C ASN A 31 0.17 -2.56 9.44
N CYS A 32 -0.83 -2.52 8.55
CA CYS A 32 -1.33 -1.28 7.98
C CYS A 32 -2.83 -1.14 8.18
N LYS A 33 -3.26 0.09 8.47
CA LYS A 33 -4.66 0.48 8.63
C LYS A 33 -5.05 1.44 7.53
N THR A 34 -6.29 1.35 7.05
CA THR A 34 -6.84 2.27 6.07
C THR A 34 -8.35 2.32 6.14
N ASP A 35 -8.94 3.43 5.73
CA ASP A 35 -10.39 3.58 5.55
C ASP A 35 -10.87 3.18 4.14
N MET A 36 -9.99 2.58 3.32
CA MET A 36 -10.40 1.93 2.08
C MET A 36 -11.34 0.75 2.37
N MET A 37 -12.24 0.49 1.42
CA MET A 37 -13.23 -0.58 1.59
C MET A 37 -12.58 -1.96 1.72
N ASP A 38 -13.23 -2.81 2.51
CA ASP A 38 -12.89 -4.23 2.58
C ASP A 38 -12.93 -4.86 1.18
N GLY A 39 -12.06 -5.82 0.92
CA GLY A 39 -11.90 -6.39 -0.42
C GLY A 39 -10.87 -5.68 -1.29
N THR A 40 -10.36 -4.50 -0.88
CA THR A 40 -9.29 -3.80 -1.62
C THR A 40 -8.00 -4.63 -1.62
N LEU A 41 -7.44 -4.89 -2.81
CA LEU A 41 -6.12 -5.50 -2.94
C LEU A 41 -5.02 -4.49 -2.60
N ILE A 42 -4.18 -4.85 -1.64
CA ILE A 42 -3.10 -4.02 -1.10
C ILE A 42 -1.82 -4.85 -1.05
N LYS A 43 -0.74 -4.35 -1.64
CA LYS A 43 0.57 -5.00 -1.57
C LYS A 43 1.28 -4.50 -0.33
N LEU A 44 1.60 -5.41 0.59
CA LEU A 44 2.45 -5.16 1.73
C LEU A 44 3.88 -5.57 1.39
N SER A 45 4.86 -4.75 1.73
CA SER A 45 6.27 -5.06 1.49
C SER A 45 7.18 -4.59 2.61
N VAL A 46 8.33 -5.24 2.71
CA VAL A 46 9.51 -4.72 3.41
C VAL A 46 10.50 -4.27 2.35
N ASP A 47 10.87 -3.00 2.39
CA ASP A 47 11.77 -2.39 1.42
C ASP A 47 13.05 -1.88 2.13
N SER A 48 14.19 -1.96 1.44
CA SER A 48 15.45 -1.39 1.93
C SER A 48 15.44 0.14 1.81
N TYR A 49 16.39 0.80 2.49
CA TYR A 49 16.62 2.24 2.32
C TYR A 49 16.82 2.70 0.87
N ASN A 50 17.38 1.83 0.01
CA ASN A 50 17.61 2.15 -1.40
C ASN A 50 16.36 1.97 -2.27
N GLY A 51 15.24 1.53 -1.69
CA GLY A 51 14.00 1.26 -2.40
C GLY A 51 13.92 -0.13 -3.03
N ASP A 52 14.81 -1.05 -2.67
CA ASP A 52 14.72 -2.44 -3.11
C ASP A 52 13.65 -3.17 -2.30
N VAL A 53 12.71 -3.84 -2.99
CA VAL A 53 11.73 -4.70 -2.33
C VAL A 53 12.42 -5.98 -1.86
N LEU A 54 12.53 -6.15 -0.55
CA LEU A 54 13.16 -7.33 0.06
C LEU A 54 12.20 -8.51 0.14
N ALA A 55 10.95 -8.24 0.50
CA ALA A 55 9.84 -9.20 0.45
C ALA A 55 8.51 -8.46 0.24
N SER A 56 7.53 -9.15 -0.37
CA SER A 56 6.19 -8.59 -0.51
C SER A 56 5.12 -9.66 -0.65
N GLU A 57 3.89 -9.31 -0.29
CA GLU A 57 2.71 -10.12 -0.52
C GLU A 57 1.50 -9.22 -0.82
N VAL A 58 0.61 -9.66 -1.70
CA VAL A 58 -0.69 -9.01 -1.90
C VAL A 58 -1.69 -9.58 -0.90
N LYS A 59 -2.32 -8.70 -0.13
CA LYS A 59 -3.39 -9.00 0.81
C LYS A 59 -4.66 -8.28 0.41
N THR A 60 -5.73 -8.62 1.11
CA THR A 60 -7.00 -7.92 1.05
C THR A 60 -7.17 -7.09 2.32
N VAL A 61 -7.70 -5.87 2.19
CA VAL A 61 -8.14 -5.09 3.35
C VAL A 61 -9.34 -5.79 3.98
N GLU A 62 -9.25 -6.07 5.28
CA GLU A 62 -10.30 -6.68 6.08
C GLU A 62 -10.48 -5.88 7.37
N ASN A 63 -11.71 -5.43 7.65
CA ASN A 63 -12.03 -4.57 8.79
C ASN A 63 -11.10 -3.35 8.90
N GLY A 64 -10.79 -2.73 7.77
CA GLY A 64 -9.93 -1.53 7.70
C GLY A 64 -8.44 -1.77 7.97
N ALA A 65 -7.96 -3.01 7.86
CA ALA A 65 -6.54 -3.33 8.04
C ALA A 65 -6.05 -4.44 7.09
N ALA A 66 -4.73 -4.52 6.93
CA ALA A 66 -4.05 -5.64 6.29
C ALA A 66 -2.69 -5.86 6.97
N SER A 67 -2.29 -7.12 7.12
CA SER A 67 -1.02 -7.48 7.76
C SER A 67 -0.31 -8.64 7.04
N ALA A 68 1.01 -8.61 7.05
CA ALA A 68 1.86 -9.68 6.54
C ALA A 68 3.14 -9.81 7.39
N ALA A 69 3.61 -11.04 7.58
CA ALA A 69 4.84 -11.36 8.27
C ALA A 69 5.86 -11.95 7.29
N PHE A 70 7.09 -11.47 7.35
CA PHE A 70 8.18 -11.86 6.46
C PHE A 70 9.36 -12.36 7.29
N ALA A 71 9.82 -13.57 7.03
CA ALA A 71 11.03 -14.08 7.65
C ALA A 71 12.23 -13.24 7.24
N VAL A 72 13.07 -12.84 8.20
CA VAL A 72 14.28 -12.06 7.95
C VAL A 72 15.32 -12.95 7.30
N ASP A 73 15.77 -12.58 6.09
CA ASP A 73 16.93 -13.22 5.47
C ASP A 73 18.21 -12.66 6.10
N SER A 74 19.17 -13.53 6.39
CA SER A 74 20.51 -13.19 6.91
C SER A 74 21.29 -12.14 6.08
N LYS A 75 20.89 -11.89 4.83
CA LYS A 75 21.48 -10.89 3.95
C LYS A 75 20.85 -9.50 4.10
N TRP A 76 19.71 -9.39 4.78
CA TRP A 76 19.07 -8.11 5.04
C TRP A 76 19.83 -7.40 6.16
N SER A 77 20.14 -6.12 5.94
CA SER A 77 20.84 -5.30 6.92
C SER A 77 20.48 -3.83 6.72
N GLY A 78 20.75 -3.04 7.75
CA GLY A 78 20.50 -1.60 7.82
C GLY A 78 19.01 -1.25 7.92
N ALA A 79 18.72 -0.01 7.54
CA ALA A 79 17.38 0.57 7.59
C ALA A 79 16.43 -0.08 6.57
N VAL A 80 15.29 -0.52 7.08
CA VAL A 80 14.16 -1.05 6.31
C VAL A 80 12.86 -0.36 6.66
N TYR A 81 11.89 -0.42 5.75
CA TYR A 81 10.57 0.20 5.88
C TYR A 81 9.48 -0.79 5.49
N GLY A 82 8.36 -0.77 6.23
CA GLY A 82 7.14 -1.45 5.86
C GLY A 82 6.28 -0.55 4.99
N ASN A 83 5.90 -1.01 3.81
CA ASN A 83 5.07 -0.24 2.89
C ASN A 83 3.76 -0.97 2.58
N ALA A 84 2.70 -0.20 2.37
CA ALA A 84 1.47 -0.66 1.76
C ALA A 84 1.17 0.15 0.50
N VAL A 85 1.02 -0.55 -0.61
CA VAL A 85 0.79 0.06 -1.92
C VAL A 85 -0.53 -0.43 -2.49
N VAL A 86 -1.44 0.50 -2.79
CA VAL A 86 -2.70 0.22 -3.50
C VAL A 86 -2.61 0.76 -4.91
N LEU A 87 -2.89 -0.12 -5.86
CA LEU A 87 -2.81 0.14 -7.31
C LEU A 87 -4.14 -0.25 -7.96
N PRO A 88 -4.49 0.36 -9.12
CA PRO A 88 -5.72 0.01 -9.83
C PRO A 88 -5.74 -1.45 -10.29
N SER A 89 -4.63 -2.02 -10.75
CA SER A 89 -4.59 -3.41 -11.26
C SER A 89 -3.25 -4.15 -11.11
N ALA A 90 -2.15 -3.44 -10.80
CA ALA A 90 -0.82 -4.06 -10.74
C ALA A 90 -0.61 -5.01 -9.55
N ASN A 91 -1.50 -4.98 -8.54
CA ASN A 91 -1.54 -5.97 -7.46
C ASN A 91 -2.48 -7.15 -7.77
N GLY A 92 -2.99 -7.23 -9.00
CA GLY A 92 -4.17 -8.01 -9.35
C GLY A 92 -5.36 -7.09 -9.65
N GLU A 93 -6.33 -7.61 -10.38
CA GLU A 93 -7.56 -6.88 -10.70
C GLU A 93 -8.36 -6.63 -9.43
N GLN A 94 -8.69 -5.37 -9.19
CA GLN A 94 -9.57 -4.99 -8.08
C GLN A 94 -11.01 -5.44 -8.38
N THR A 95 -11.85 -5.46 -7.35
CA THR A 95 -13.25 -5.83 -7.52
C THR A 95 -14.01 -4.81 -8.36
N LYS A 96 -15.15 -5.23 -8.92
CA LYS A 96 -16.06 -4.31 -9.61
C LYS A 96 -16.49 -3.15 -8.70
N GLU A 97 -16.81 -3.45 -7.44
CA GLU A 97 -17.23 -2.47 -6.45
C GLU A 97 -16.13 -1.44 -6.15
N PHE A 98 -14.87 -1.88 -6.07
CA PHE A 98 -13.72 -0.98 -5.95
C PHE A 98 -13.68 0.03 -7.11
N TYR A 99 -13.82 -0.45 -8.36
CA TYR A 99 -13.77 0.43 -9.53
C TYR A 99 -14.99 1.35 -9.64
N GLU A 100 -16.16 0.90 -9.22
CA GLU A 100 -17.36 1.75 -9.16
C GLU A 100 -17.19 2.88 -8.15
N LYS A 101 -16.55 2.61 -7.01
CA LYS A 101 -16.31 3.59 -5.95
C LYS A 101 -15.16 4.54 -6.28
N TYR A 102 -13.98 4.00 -6.55
CA TYR A 102 -12.74 4.77 -6.66
C TYR A 102 -12.35 5.12 -8.09
N GLY A 103 -13.01 4.53 -9.09
CA GLY A 103 -12.70 4.70 -10.50
C GLY A 103 -11.58 3.78 -11.00
N LYS A 104 -11.58 3.49 -12.31
CA LYS A 104 -10.64 2.56 -12.95
C LYS A 104 -9.17 2.95 -12.84
N LYS A 105 -8.87 4.23 -12.57
CA LYS A 105 -7.52 4.74 -12.34
C LYS A 105 -7.37 5.31 -10.93
N MET A 106 -8.26 4.91 -10.01
CA MET A 106 -8.37 5.48 -8.66
C MET A 106 -8.54 7.01 -8.68
N GLN A 107 -9.12 7.55 -9.77
CA GLN A 107 -9.24 8.99 -9.98
C GLN A 107 -10.20 9.67 -8.99
N ASN A 108 -11.12 8.91 -8.37
CA ASN A 108 -12.08 9.41 -7.39
C ASN A 108 -11.53 9.41 -5.95
N ILE A 109 -10.21 9.29 -5.78
CA ILE A 109 -9.57 9.35 -4.46
C ILE A 109 -8.81 10.66 -4.29
N ASN A 110 -8.97 11.26 -3.12
CA ASN A 110 -8.06 12.26 -2.58
C ASN A 110 -7.31 11.67 -1.37
N SER A 111 -5.99 11.85 -1.30
CA SER A 111 -5.19 11.41 -0.15
C SER A 111 -3.87 12.18 -0.12
N GLU A 112 -3.32 12.39 1.08
CA GLU A 112 -1.95 12.91 1.24
C GLU A 112 -0.90 11.88 0.80
N ALA A 113 -1.25 10.60 0.84
CA ALA A 113 -0.42 9.47 0.42
C ALA A 113 -0.49 9.19 -1.10
N LEU A 114 -1.11 10.08 -1.87
CA LEU A 114 -1.40 9.86 -3.28
C LEU A 114 -0.23 10.31 -4.18
N ILE A 115 0.24 9.40 -5.01
CA ILE A 115 1.14 9.66 -6.13
C ILE A 115 0.38 9.31 -7.42
N TRP A 116 0.73 9.92 -8.55
CA TRP A 116 0.13 9.55 -9.84
C TRP A 116 1.21 9.25 -10.87
N ASN A 117 0.93 8.26 -11.71
CA ASN A 117 1.73 7.94 -12.88
C ASN A 117 0.81 7.65 -14.08
N VAL A 118 1.35 7.05 -15.15
CA VAL A 118 0.59 6.70 -16.36
C VAL A 118 -0.49 5.64 -16.13
N GLU A 119 -0.32 4.79 -15.10
CA GLU A 119 -1.24 3.70 -14.74
C GLU A 119 -2.44 4.23 -13.93
N GLY A 120 -2.26 5.32 -13.18
CA GLY A 120 -3.34 5.97 -12.44
C GLY A 120 -2.83 6.64 -11.17
N ASN A 121 -3.74 6.85 -10.22
CA ASN A 121 -3.39 7.20 -8.86
C ASN A 121 -2.93 5.95 -8.10
N ILE A 122 -1.92 6.12 -7.26
CA ILE A 122 -1.30 5.11 -6.41
C ILE A 122 -1.34 5.66 -4.99
N ILE A 123 -1.69 4.82 -4.02
CA ILE A 123 -1.64 5.19 -2.60
C ILE A 123 -0.49 4.41 -1.97
N ILE A 124 0.39 5.12 -1.25
CA ILE A 124 1.53 4.52 -0.55
C ILE A 124 1.50 4.97 0.92
N PHE A 125 1.29 4.02 1.82
CA PHE A 125 1.51 4.22 3.25
C PHE A 125 2.85 3.59 3.63
N GLN A 126 3.66 4.33 4.38
CA GLN A 126 4.99 3.89 4.79
C GLN A 126 5.10 3.94 6.32
N SER A 127 5.75 2.94 6.90
CA SER A 127 6.08 2.91 8.33
C SER A 127 7.22 3.86 8.67
N LYS A 128 7.50 4.00 9.96
CA LYS A 128 8.81 4.51 10.37
C LYS A 128 9.91 3.51 10.01
N GLU A 129 11.13 4.01 9.95
CA GLU A 129 12.33 3.19 9.81
C GLU A 129 12.46 2.17 10.94
N LEU A 130 12.87 0.96 10.59
CA LEU A 130 13.38 -0.04 11.51
C LEU A 130 14.80 -0.41 11.07
N ASP A 131 15.78 -0.29 11.98
CA ASP A 131 17.17 -0.65 11.71
C ASP A 131 17.42 -2.11 12.12
N LEU A 132 17.82 -2.94 11.16
CA LEU A 132 18.20 -4.35 11.38
C LEU A 132 19.65 -4.51 11.86
N GLY A 133 20.42 -3.42 11.93
CA GLY A 133 21.84 -3.45 12.25
C GLY A 133 22.72 -3.77 11.04
N ALA A 134 24.04 -3.80 11.27
CA ALA A 134 25.06 -4.00 10.25
C ALA A 134 25.44 -5.47 10.04
#